data_AF-A0A0J0XUQ5-F1
#
_entry.id   AF-A0A0J0XUQ5-F1
#
_cell.length_a   1.000
_cell.length_b   1.000
_cell.length_c   1.000
_cell.angle_alpha   90.00
_cell.angle_beta   90.00
_cell.angle_gamma   90.00
#
_symmetry.space_group_name_H-M   'P 1'
#
loop_
_entity.id
_entity.type
_entity.pdbx_description
1 polymer ?
#
loop_
_entity_poly.entity_id
_entity_poly.type
_entity_poly.pdbx_seq_one_letter_code
_entity_poly.pdbx_strand_id
1 'polypeptide(L)'
;MSLLRLTAQRAPALARSFSVSAARKDLIQDLYVNQLKAYKAPAKSADAHAQHVRSFAKPAVPAAPAVPSDLAGEMSKFDATEPTLGNNAAPTQAAAAESGGSAQQFLEAMEADLPKNEHH
;
A
#
# COMPACT_ATOMS: atom_id res chain seq x y z
N MET A 1 -114.37 -40.82 -6.57
CA MET A 1 -113.47 -40.52 -7.71
C MET A 1 -113.01 -39.07 -7.58
N SER A 2 -111.71 -38.81 -7.79
CA SER A 2 -111.07 -37.48 -7.87
C SER A 2 -110.52 -36.88 -6.57
N LEU A 3 -109.30 -36.35 -6.46
CA LEU A 3 -108.04 -36.40 -7.24
C LEU A 3 -106.97 -35.92 -6.23
N LEU A 4 -106.03 -36.77 -5.82
CA LEU A 4 -104.95 -36.40 -4.91
C LEU A 4 -103.91 -35.57 -5.70
N ARG A 5 -103.82 -34.25 -5.44
CA ARG A 5 -102.79 -33.40 -6.03
C ARG A 5 -101.49 -33.57 -5.25
N LEU A 6 -100.56 -34.33 -5.79
CA LEU A 6 -99.18 -34.39 -5.29
C LEU A 6 -98.40 -33.18 -5.84
N THR A 7 -98.21 -32.16 -5.00
CA THR A 7 -97.29 -31.06 -5.32
C THR A 7 -95.86 -31.51 -5.02
N ALA A 8 -95.08 -31.78 -6.07
CA ALA A 8 -93.65 -32.02 -5.92
C ALA A 8 -92.96 -30.71 -5.52
N GLN A 9 -92.73 -30.51 -4.22
CA GLN A 9 -91.83 -29.47 -3.74
C GLN A 9 -90.40 -29.85 -4.13
N ARG A 10 -89.88 -29.26 -5.22
CA ARG A 10 -88.44 -29.27 -5.49
C ARG A 10 -87.77 -28.47 -4.39
N ALA A 11 -87.13 -29.15 -3.43
CA ALA A 11 -86.25 -28.50 -2.48
C ALA A 11 -85.15 -27.74 -3.25
N PRO A 12 -84.77 -26.51 -2.85
CA PRO A 12 -83.63 -25.84 -3.46
C PRO A 12 -82.40 -26.72 -3.21
N ALA A 13 -81.75 -27.18 -4.29
CA ALA A 13 -80.46 -27.83 -4.18
C ALA A 13 -79.49 -26.79 -3.61
N LEU A 14 -78.99 -27.02 -2.39
CA LEU A 14 -78.01 -26.15 -1.74
C LEU A 14 -76.66 -26.38 -2.42
N ALA A 15 -76.48 -25.80 -3.61
CA ALA A 15 -75.22 -25.83 -4.32
C ALA A 15 -74.24 -24.89 -3.60
N ARG A 16 -73.30 -25.47 -2.83
CA ARG A 16 -72.16 -24.72 -2.33
C ARG A 16 -71.27 -24.38 -3.53
N SER A 17 -71.27 -23.11 -3.93
CA SER A 17 -70.35 -22.60 -4.95
C SER A 17 -68.94 -22.56 -4.37
N PHE A 18 -68.09 -23.52 -4.76
CA PHE A 18 -66.65 -23.42 -4.52
C PHE A 18 -66.04 -22.60 -5.64
N SER A 19 -65.80 -21.30 -5.40
CA SER A 19 -64.97 -20.50 -6.31
C SER A 19 -63.51 -20.89 -6.07
N VAL A 20 -62.98 -21.80 -6.88
CA VAL A 20 -61.53 -22.02 -6.92
C VAL A 20 -60.92 -20.90 -7.77
N SER A 21 -60.51 -19.80 -7.14
CA SER A 21 -59.60 -18.89 -7.82
C SER A 21 -58.29 -19.65 -8.00
N ALA A 22 -57.91 -19.95 -9.25
CA ALA A 22 -56.59 -20.48 -9.53
C ALA A 22 -55.56 -19.43 -9.08
N ALA A 23 -55.01 -19.63 -7.88
CA ALA A 23 -53.93 -18.80 -7.39
C ALA A 23 -52.74 -19.04 -8.32
N ARG A 24 -52.49 -18.09 -9.23
CA ARG A 24 -51.31 -18.10 -10.11
C ARG A 24 -50.08 -17.78 -9.27
N LYS A 25 -49.70 -18.70 -8.39
CA LYS A 25 -48.48 -18.62 -7.60
C LYS A 25 -47.38 -19.32 -8.38
N ASP A 26 -46.26 -18.63 -8.54
CA ASP A 26 -45.04 -19.20 -9.10
C ASP A 26 -44.33 -19.99 -8.00
N LEU A 27 -44.56 -21.30 -8.00
CA LEU A 27 -43.99 -22.21 -7.02
C LEU A 27 -42.46 -22.21 -7.03
N ILE A 28 -41.85 -21.95 -8.19
CA ILE A 28 -40.40 -21.95 -8.35
C ILE A 28 -39.82 -20.69 -7.70
N GLN A 29 -40.45 -19.54 -7.96
CA GLN A 29 -40.06 -18.27 -7.35
C GLN A 29 -40.23 -18.31 -5.83
N ASP A 30 -41.37 -18.80 -5.34
CA ASP A 30 -41.65 -18.87 -3.91
C ASP A 30 -40.66 -19.82 -3.20
N LEU A 31 -40.36 -20.98 -3.80
CA LEU A 31 -39.36 -21.91 -3.27
C LEU A 31 -37.97 -21.27 -3.21
N TYR A 32 -37.55 -20.59 -4.29
CA TYR A 32 -36.25 -19.93 -4.37
C TYR A 32 -36.09 -18.86 -3.29
N VAL A 33 -37.07 -17.97 -3.15
CA VAL A 33 -37.05 -16.90 -2.13
C VAL A 33 -37.04 -17.48 -0.72
N ASN A 34 -37.78 -18.57 -0.48
CA ASN A 34 -37.78 -19.24 0.82
C ASN A 34 -36.43 -19.88 1.14
N GLN A 35 -35.77 -20.52 0.16
CA GLN A 35 -34.43 -21.08 0.34
C GLN A 35 -33.38 -19.99 0.60
N LEU A 36 -33.44 -18.86 -0.11
CA LEU A 36 -32.56 -17.73 0.15
C LEU A 36 -32.74 -17.16 1.56
N LYS A 37 -33.98 -17.00 2.01
CA LYS A 37 -34.29 -16.50 3.36
C LYS A 37 -33.91 -17.50 4.46
N ALA A 38 -34.06 -18.79 4.20
CA ALA A 38 -33.68 -19.86 5.13
C ALA A 38 -32.17 -20.12 5.15
N TYR A 39 -31.42 -19.63 4.15
CA TYR A 39 -29.99 -19.84 4.08
C TYR A 39 -29.27 -19.08 5.20
N LYS A 40 -28.74 -19.85 6.16
CA LYS A 40 -27.80 -19.36 7.15
C LYS A 40 -26.39 -19.56 6.59
N ALA A 41 -25.69 -18.47 6.30
CA ALA A 41 -24.29 -18.56 5.92
C ALA A 41 -23.49 -19.29 7.01
N PRO A 42 -22.56 -20.19 6.64
CA PRO A 42 -21.71 -20.86 7.62
C PRO A 42 -20.96 -19.81 8.44
N ALA A 43 -20.87 -20.04 9.75
CA ALA A 43 -20.13 -19.15 10.64
C ALA A 43 -18.69 -19.02 10.11
N LYS A 44 -18.26 -17.80 9.81
CA LYS A 44 -16.86 -17.54 9.46
C LYS A 44 -16.01 -18.03 10.64
N SER A 45 -15.03 -18.88 10.36
CA SER A 45 -14.07 -19.30 11.38
C SER A 45 -13.44 -18.06 12.00
N ALA A 46 -13.19 -18.09 13.31
CA ALA A 46 -12.54 -16.98 13.99
C ALA A 46 -11.28 -16.54 13.24
N ASP A 47 -10.51 -17.50 12.72
CA ASP A 47 -9.26 -17.26 11.97
C ASP A 47 -9.43 -17.04 10.46
N ALA A 48 -10.62 -16.66 9.97
CA ALA A 48 -10.84 -16.40 8.53
C ALA A 48 -9.89 -15.33 7.94
N HIS A 49 -9.29 -14.50 8.78
CA HIS A 49 -8.32 -13.48 8.42
C HIS A 49 -6.87 -14.03 8.29
N ALA A 50 -6.55 -15.18 8.88
CA ALA A 50 -5.20 -15.75 8.88
C ALA A 50 -4.75 -16.26 7.49
N GLN A 51 -5.70 -16.61 6.62
CA GLN A 51 -5.42 -17.05 5.24
C GLN A 51 -5.34 -15.89 4.24
N HIS A 52 -5.89 -14.72 4.60
CA HIS A 52 -5.87 -13.52 3.76
C HIS A 52 -4.66 -12.63 4.02
N VAL A 53 -4.05 -12.71 5.21
CA VAL A 53 -2.93 -11.84 5.59
C VAL A 53 -1.72 -12.69 5.96
N ARG A 54 -0.60 -12.45 5.28
CA ARG A 54 0.68 -13.06 5.65
C ARG A 54 1.12 -12.51 7.01
N SER A 55 1.44 -13.40 7.96
CA SER A 55 1.95 -13.01 9.27
C SER A 55 3.23 -12.19 9.12
N PHE A 56 3.23 -10.99 9.72
CA PHE A 56 4.35 -10.07 9.67
C PHE A 56 5.37 -10.41 10.77
N ALA A 57 6.54 -10.91 10.36
CA ALA A 57 7.67 -11.07 11.26
C ALA A 57 8.60 -9.86 11.14
N LYS A 58 8.88 -9.19 12.26
CA LYS A 58 9.88 -8.12 12.29
C LYS A 58 11.25 -8.72 11.97
N PRO A 59 12.05 -8.12 11.07
CA PRO A 59 13.42 -8.56 10.85
C PRO A 59 14.21 -8.46 12.16
N ALA A 60 15.12 -9.42 12.36
CA ALA A 60 15.98 -9.44 13.54
C ALA A 60 16.75 -8.11 13.66
N VAL A 61 16.97 -7.66 14.90
CA VAL A 61 17.76 -6.45 15.17
C VAL A 61 19.16 -6.66 14.60
N PRO A 62 19.71 -5.69 13.84
CA PRO A 62 21.05 -5.82 13.30
C PRO A 62 22.05 -6.02 14.44
N ALA A 63 22.96 -6.96 14.27
CA ALA A 63 24.05 -7.14 15.21
C ALA A 63 24.88 -5.86 15.27
N ALA A 64 25.19 -5.39 16.48
CA ALA A 64 26.11 -4.28 16.66
C ALA A 64 27.48 -4.66 16.06
N PRO A 65 28.17 -3.73 15.38
CA PRO A 65 29.50 -4.01 14.85
C PRO A 65 30.42 -4.40 16.02
N ALA A 66 31.05 -5.57 15.89
CA ALA A 66 32.03 -6.01 16.87
C ALA A 66 33.23 -5.06 16.80
N VAL A 67 33.61 -4.50 17.95
CA VAL A 67 34.88 -3.76 18.07
C VAL A 67 36.00 -4.78 17.89
N PRO A 68 36.99 -4.53 17.03
CA PRO A 68 38.11 -5.44 16.89
C PRO A 68 38.84 -5.56 18.23
N SER A 69 39.18 -6.78 18.63
CA SER A 69 39.82 -7.06 19.93
C SER A 69 41.23 -6.47 20.05
N ASP A 70 41.85 -6.11 18.92
CA ASP A 70 43.19 -5.53 18.85
C ASP A 70 43.17 -4.19 18.08
N LEU A 71 42.57 -3.18 18.69
CA LEU A 71 42.58 -1.81 18.17
C LEU A 71 44.00 -1.21 18.11
N ALA A 72 44.91 -1.65 18.99
CA ALA A 72 46.26 -1.11 19.07
C ALA A 72 47.12 -1.52 17.87
N GLY A 73 47.04 -2.80 17.45
CA GLY A 73 47.71 -3.29 16.26
C GLY A 73 47.15 -2.67 14.97
N GLU A 74 45.82 -2.47 14.89
CA GLU A 74 45.16 -1.80 13.76
C GLU A 74 45.57 -0.32 13.65
N MET A 75 45.66 0.40 14.77
CA MET A 75 46.11 1.80 14.79
C MET A 75 47.58 1.91 14.35
N SER A 76 48.43 1.01 14.84
CA SER A 76 49.85 0.98 14.45
C SER A 76 50.04 0.72 12.96
N LYS A 77 49.19 -0.11 12.34
CA LYS A 77 49.19 -0.35 10.88
C LYS A 77 48.69 0.88 10.12
N PHE A 78 47.65 1.54 10.62
CA PHE A 78 47.12 2.77 10.01
C PHE A 78 48.16 3.89 10.03
N ASP A 79 48.83 4.08 11.15
CA ASP A 79 49.90 5.08 11.31
C ASP A 79 51.12 4.76 10.43
N ALA A 80 51.40 3.47 10.20
CA ALA A 80 52.48 3.04 9.31
C ALA A 80 52.13 3.15 7.81
N THR A 81 50.85 3.24 7.45
CA THR A 81 50.41 3.44 6.07
C THR A 81 50.33 4.91 5.73
N GLU A 82 51.33 5.43 5.01
CA GLU A 82 51.20 6.74 4.37
C GLU A 82 50.14 6.69 3.24
N PRO A 83 49.23 7.66 3.15
CA PRO A 83 48.30 7.75 2.04
C PRO A 83 49.09 7.93 0.74
N THR A 84 48.83 7.09 -0.26
CA THR A 84 49.33 7.33 -1.62
C THR A 84 48.60 8.55 -2.19
N LEU A 85 49.11 9.75 -1.91
CA LEU A 85 48.79 10.92 -2.73
C LEU A 85 49.28 10.55 -4.14
N GLY A 86 48.34 10.36 -5.06
CA GLY A 86 48.64 9.97 -6.43
C GLY A 86 49.77 10.81 -7.01
N ASN A 87 50.78 10.13 -7.54
CA ASN A 87 51.88 10.67 -8.35
C ASN A 87 52.40 12.06 -7.96
N ASN A 88 53.40 12.13 -7.07
CA ASN A 88 54.38 13.21 -7.11
C ASN A 88 55.30 13.02 -8.33
N ALA A 89 54.77 13.28 -9.53
CA ALA A 89 55.61 13.72 -10.64
C ALA A 89 55.97 15.18 -10.35
N ALA A 90 57.27 15.47 -10.20
CA ALA A 90 57.77 16.83 -10.10
C ALA A 90 57.08 17.73 -11.14
N PRO A 91 56.65 18.96 -10.80
CA PRO A 91 55.99 19.84 -11.75
C PRO A 91 57.00 20.17 -12.84
N THR A 92 56.90 19.42 -13.94
CA THR A 92 57.48 19.81 -15.22
C THR A 92 56.72 21.08 -15.61
N GLN A 93 57.48 22.15 -15.77
CA GLN A 93 57.03 23.46 -16.17
C GLN A 93 56.16 23.35 -17.43
N ALA A 94 54.85 23.31 -17.25
CA ALA A 94 53.85 23.42 -18.29
C ALA A 94 52.78 24.36 -17.75
N ALA A 95 53.04 25.66 -17.91
CA ALA A 95 52.06 26.71 -17.68
C ALA A 95 50.95 26.59 -18.73
N ALA A 96 50.05 25.64 -18.52
CA ALA A 96 48.71 25.68 -19.10
C ALA A 96 47.86 26.52 -18.15
N ALA A 97 47.39 27.65 -18.67
CA ALA A 97 46.60 28.63 -17.95
C ALA A 97 45.37 27.99 -17.27
N GLU A 98 45.39 27.90 -15.95
CA GLU A 98 44.18 27.77 -15.17
C GLU A 98 43.50 29.14 -15.15
N SER A 99 42.38 29.21 -15.87
CA SER A 99 41.51 30.38 -15.95
C SER A 99 40.79 30.52 -14.61
N GLY A 100 41.42 31.23 -13.68
CA GLY A 100 40.91 31.57 -12.35
C GLY A 100 42.01 32.31 -11.61
N GLY A 101 41.79 33.60 -11.31
CA GLY A 101 42.81 34.54 -10.82
C GLY A 101 43.77 33.89 -9.83
N SER A 102 45.06 33.83 -10.20
CA SER A 102 46.07 33.18 -9.38
C SER A 102 46.23 33.91 -8.05
N ALA A 103 46.75 33.22 -7.03
CA ALA A 103 46.99 33.82 -5.72
C ALA A 103 47.85 35.10 -5.81
N GLN A 104 48.78 35.18 -6.79
CA GLN A 104 49.55 36.39 -7.04
C GLN A 104 48.65 37.56 -7.47
N GLN A 105 47.67 37.31 -8.33
CA GLN A 105 46.77 38.33 -8.85
C GLN A 105 45.79 38.86 -7.78
N PHE A 106 45.43 38.02 -6.80
CA PHE A 106 44.64 38.43 -5.64
C PHE A 106 45.45 39.31 -4.67
N LEU A 107 46.72 38.96 -4.41
CA LEU A 107 47.59 39.76 -3.54
C LEU A 107 47.85 41.15 -4.15
N GLU A 108 48.10 41.21 -5.45
CA GLU A 108 48.37 42.46 -6.15
C GLU A 108 47.13 43.37 -6.23
N ALA A 109 45.93 42.80 -6.31
CA ALA A 109 44.68 43.56 -6.23
C ALA A 109 44.41 44.14 -4.82
N MET A 110 44.88 43.48 -3.76
CA MET A 110 44.79 44.03 -2.40
C MET A 110 45.85 45.09 -2.11
N GLU A 111 46.99 45.03 -2.79
CA GLU A 111 48.06 46.02 -2.66
C GLU A 111 47.81 47.29 -3.51
N ALA A 112 46.99 47.18 -4.56
CA ALA A 112 46.62 48.34 -5.37
C ALA A 112 45.79 49.37 -4.57
N ASP A 113 46.35 50.56 -4.37
CA ASP A 113 45.69 51.66 -3.66
C ASP A 113 44.46 52.16 -4.44
N LEU A 114 43.33 52.39 -3.74
CA LEU A 114 42.09 52.85 -4.39
C LEU A 114 42.31 54.23 -5.04
N PRO A 115 41.84 54.47 -6.28
CA PRO A 115 42.05 55.75 -6.94
C PRO A 115 41.37 56.87 -6.16
N LYS A 116 42.13 57.92 -5.84
CA LYS A 116 41.60 59.14 -5.19
C LYS A 116 40.69 59.86 -6.18
N ASN A 117 39.40 59.91 -5.91
CA ASN A 117 38.45 60.70 -6.71
C ASN A 117 38.69 62.19 -6.45
N GLU A 118 39.51 62.83 -7.29
CA GLU A 118 39.59 64.29 -7.30
C GLU A 118 38.47 64.86 -8.17
N HIS A 119 37.45 65.40 -7.49
CA HIS A 119 36.42 66.24 -8.09
C HIS A 119 36.97 67.66 -8.24
N HIS A 120 37.22 68.08 -9.47
CA HIS A 120 37.40 69.48 -9.87
C HIS A 120 36.56 69.78 -11.11
#